data_AF-A0A8T7CVV9-F1
#
_entry.id   AF-A0A8T7CVV9-F1
#
_cell.length_a   1.000
_cell.length_b   1.000
_cell.length_c   1.000
_cell.angle_alpha   90.00
_cell.angle_beta   90.00
_cell.angle_gamma   90.00
#
_symmetry.space_group_name_H-M   'P 1'
#
loop_
_entity.id
_entity.type
_entity.pdbx_description
1 polymer ?
#
loop_
_entity_poly.entity_id
_entity_poly.type
_entity_poly.pdbx_seq_one_letter_code
_entity_poly.pdbx_strand_id
1 'polypeptide(L)'
;MIERILAIRVGRVGDTVMMTPALTALLHYYPKAEITLLLSPVGKMLLKDFHPNIKDIWTWDRSGIFKPIVDKKRILKDLKASTFDKIICFDTSPRIAALFDGLDTEFHQYKGSKELK
;
A
#
# COMPACT_ATOMS: atom_id res chain seq x y z
N MET A 1 13.50 -12.53 -12.70
CA MET A 1 12.85 -12.71 -11.38
C MET A 1 11.55 -11.92 -11.41
N ILE A 2 10.49 -12.40 -10.75
CA ILE A 2 9.24 -11.64 -10.61
C ILE A 2 9.40 -10.71 -9.40
N GLU A 3 9.21 -9.41 -9.60
CA GLU A 3 9.23 -8.43 -8.50
C GLU A 3 7.92 -8.47 -7.71
N ARG A 4 8.03 -8.39 -6.39
CA ARG A 4 6.89 -8.32 -5.46
C ARG A 4 6.82 -6.93 -4.87
N ILE A 5 5.72 -6.22 -5.16
CA ILE A 5 5.53 -4.82 -4.78
C ILE A 5 4.36 -4.70 -3.81
N LEU A 6 4.59 -4.06 -2.67
CA LEU A 6 3.52 -3.63 -1.76
C LEU A 6 3.16 -2.17 -2.04
N ALA A 7 1.95 -1.91 -2.53
CA ALA A 7 1.44 -0.56 -2.79
C ALA A 7 0.37 -0.13 -1.76
N ILE A 8 0.54 1.05 -1.16
CA ILE A 8 -0.22 1.43 0.05
C ILE A 8 -0.98 2.74 -0.16
N ARG A 9 -2.29 2.73 0.17
CA ARG A 9 -3.13 3.94 0.31
C ARG A 9 -4.31 3.64 1.23
N VAL A 10 -4.17 3.99 2.52
CA VAL A 10 -5.16 3.70 3.58
C VAL A 10 -6.02 4.92 3.89
N GLY A 11 -6.47 5.60 2.84
CA GLY A 11 -7.27 6.82 2.91
C GLY A 11 -8.78 6.58 2.75
N ARG A 12 -9.50 7.67 2.50
CA ARG A 12 -10.93 7.64 2.12
C ARG A 12 -11.06 7.14 0.67
N VAL A 13 -12.29 6.89 0.21
CA VAL A 13 -12.51 6.39 -1.16
C VAL A 13 -11.91 7.28 -2.25
N GLY A 14 -12.01 8.62 -2.11
CA GLY A 14 -11.43 9.57 -3.06
C GLY A 14 -9.90 9.44 -3.16
N ASP A 15 -9.24 9.13 -2.05
CA ASP A 15 -7.80 8.90 -2.00
C ASP A 15 -7.39 7.65 -2.79
N THR A 16 -8.21 6.60 -2.76
CA THR A 16 -7.98 5.39 -3.56
C THR A 16 -8.23 5.65 -5.03
N VAL A 17 -9.29 6.39 -5.39
CA VAL A 17 -9.54 6.81 -6.78
C VAL A 17 -8.34 7.60 -7.33
N MET A 18 -7.83 8.56 -6.57
CA MET A 18 -6.65 9.35 -6.95
C MET A 18 -5.36 8.54 -7.07
N MET A 19 -5.26 7.38 -6.41
CA MET A 19 -4.13 6.46 -6.57
C MET A 19 -4.18 5.69 -7.89
N THR A 20 -5.37 5.47 -8.48
CA THR A 20 -5.53 4.57 -9.65
C THR A 20 -4.65 4.90 -10.87
N PRO A 21 -4.39 6.16 -11.25
CA PRO A 21 -3.48 6.45 -12.37
C PRO A 21 -2.04 6.06 -12.04
N ALA A 22 -1.59 6.29 -10.80
CA ALA A 22 -0.26 5.91 -10.35
C ALA A 22 -0.10 4.40 -10.25
N LEU A 23 -1.14 3.68 -9.79
CA LEU A 23 -1.18 2.22 -9.82
C LEU A 23 -1.15 1.66 -11.25
N THR A 24 -1.85 2.29 -12.19
CA THR A 24 -1.82 1.92 -13.62
C THR A 24 -0.43 2.11 -14.21
N ALA A 25 0.22 3.25 -13.91
CA ALA A 25 1.59 3.50 -14.34
C ALA A 25 2.58 2.47 -13.75
N LEU A 26 2.40 2.10 -12.48
CA LEU A 26 3.18 1.06 -11.82
C LEU A 26 3.05 -0.29 -12.54
N LEU A 27 1.82 -0.68 -12.88
CA LEU A 27 1.54 -1.91 -13.61
C LEU A 27 2.12 -1.91 -15.03
N HIS A 28 2.11 -0.78 -15.72
CA HIS A 28 2.74 -0.64 -17.04
C HIS A 28 4.27 -0.70 -16.97
N TYR A 29 4.87 -0.05 -15.97
CA TYR A 29 6.33 -0.03 -15.80
C TYR A 29 6.87 -1.38 -15.31
N TYR A 30 6.10 -2.09 -14.49
CA TYR A 30 6.44 -3.43 -13.97
C TYR A 30 5.42 -4.49 -14.45
N PRO A 31 5.41 -4.83 -15.76
CA PRO A 31 4.36 -5.66 -16.35
C PRO A 31 4.31 -7.11 -15.83
N LYS A 32 5.40 -7.57 -15.19
CA LYS A 32 5.51 -8.91 -14.60
C LYS A 32 5.42 -8.91 -13.07
N ALA A 33 5.37 -7.75 -12.42
CA ALA A 33 5.37 -7.69 -10.96
C ALA A 33 4.06 -8.24 -10.38
N GLU A 34 4.17 -8.86 -9.21
CA GLU A 34 3.03 -9.20 -8.36
C GLU A 34 2.81 -8.09 -7.36
N ILE A 35 1.61 -7.54 -7.34
CA ILE A 35 1.25 -6.41 -6.48
C ILE A 35 0.34 -6.90 -5.36
N THR A 36 0.73 -6.56 -4.13
CA THR A 36 -0.15 -6.60 -2.97
C THR A 36 -0.57 -5.17 -2.64
N LEU A 37 -1.88 -4.94 -2.45
CA LEU A 37 -2.39 -3.63 -2.05
C LEU A 37 -2.67 -3.59 -0.54
N LEU A 38 -2.29 -2.49 0.12
CA LEU A 38 -2.74 -2.17 1.48
C LEU A 38 -3.69 -0.97 1.44
N LEU A 39 -4.99 -1.23 1.66
CA LEU A 39 -6.06 -0.24 1.48
C LEU A 39 -6.96 -0.11 2.71
N SER A 40 -7.85 0.87 2.70
CA SER A 40 -9.03 0.84 3.57
C SER A 40 -10.04 -0.22 3.08
N PRO A 41 -11.01 -0.66 3.91
CA PRO A 41 -12.04 -1.60 3.48
C PRO A 41 -12.80 -1.14 2.23
N VAL A 42 -13.12 0.16 2.15
CA VAL A 42 -13.78 0.75 0.97
C VAL A 42 -12.83 0.77 -0.24
N GLY A 43 -11.54 1.05 -0.05
CA GLY A 43 -10.56 0.97 -1.12
C GLY A 43 -10.43 -0.45 -1.70
N LYS A 44 -10.50 -1.49 -0.85
CA LYS A 44 -10.54 -2.88 -1.32
C LYS A 44 -11.76 -3.17 -2.19
N MET A 45 -12.94 -2.68 -1.84
CA MET A 45 -14.14 -2.85 -2.67
C MET A 45 -13.96 -2.21 -4.05
N LEU A 46 -13.30 -1.05 -4.12
CA LEU A 46 -13.04 -0.35 -5.38
C LEU A 46 -12.03 -1.08 -6.28
N LEU A 47 -11.00 -1.70 -5.69
CA LEU A 47 -9.85 -2.25 -6.45
C LEU A 47 -9.78 -3.78 -6.51
N LYS A 48 -10.79 -4.50 -6.00
CA LYS A 48 -10.80 -5.97 -5.88
C LYS A 48 -10.41 -6.69 -7.18
N ASP A 49 -10.93 -6.22 -8.30
CA ASP A 49 -10.75 -6.83 -9.63
C ASP A 49 -10.08 -5.86 -10.61
N PHE A 50 -9.25 -4.95 -10.10
CA PHE A 50 -8.67 -3.87 -10.89
C PHE A 50 -7.68 -4.35 -11.96
N HIS A 51 -6.85 -5.37 -11.67
CA HIS A 51 -5.86 -5.89 -12.60
C HIS A 51 -5.36 -7.31 -12.20
N PRO A 52 -5.07 -8.23 -13.14
CA PRO A 52 -4.63 -9.61 -12.84
C PRO A 52 -3.30 -9.72 -12.09
N ASN A 53 -2.45 -8.70 -12.14
CA ASN A 53 -1.18 -8.67 -11.39
C ASN A 53 -1.37 -8.27 -9.92
N ILE A 54 -2.56 -7.82 -9.52
CA ILE A 54 -2.88 -7.63 -8.10
C ILE A 54 -3.22 -9.01 -7.54
N LYS A 55 -2.31 -9.57 -6.76
CA LYS A 55 -2.43 -10.95 -6.24
C LYS A 55 -3.10 -11.01 -4.88
N ASP A 56 -3.00 -9.93 -4.11
CA ASP A 56 -3.63 -9.85 -2.79
C ASP A 56 -4.01 -8.40 -2.44
N ILE A 57 -5.02 -8.25 -1.59
CA ILE A 57 -5.45 -6.97 -1.04
C ILE A 57 -5.66 -7.10 0.46
N TRP A 58 -4.71 -6.53 1.20
CA TRP A 58 -4.77 -6.34 2.63
C TRP A 58 -5.59 -5.11 2.97
N THR A 59 -6.33 -5.19 4.08
CA THR A 59 -7.12 -4.08 4.59
C THR A 59 -6.61 -3.61 5.94
N TRP A 60 -6.49 -2.30 6.10
CA TRP A 60 -6.36 -1.67 7.41
C TRP A 60 -7.59 -0.81 7.67
N ASP A 61 -8.53 -1.36 8.42
CA ASP A 61 -9.67 -0.59 8.90
C ASP A 61 -9.24 0.28 10.07
N ARG A 62 -9.19 1.58 9.81
CA ARG A 62 -8.80 2.60 10.78
C ARG A 62 -9.99 3.20 11.55
N SER A 63 -11.17 2.60 11.42
CA SER A 63 -12.37 2.98 12.17
C SER A 63 -12.55 2.14 13.44
N GLY A 64 -13.29 2.69 14.41
CA GLY A 64 -13.55 2.04 15.68
C GLY A 64 -12.35 1.97 16.63
N ILE A 65 -12.55 1.31 17.77
CA ILE A 65 -11.59 1.33 18.90
C ILE A 65 -10.56 0.19 18.76
N PHE A 66 -11.01 -1.03 18.48
CA PHE A 66 -10.13 -2.21 18.49
C PHE A 66 -9.63 -2.61 17.10
N LYS A 67 -10.44 -2.43 16.07
CA LYS A 67 -10.16 -2.87 14.71
C LYS A 67 -8.83 -2.33 14.15
N PRO A 68 -8.45 -1.05 14.35
CA PRO A 68 -7.20 -0.52 13.81
C PRO A 68 -5.96 -1.22 14.39
N ILE A 69 -6.03 -1.64 15.66
CA ILE A 69 -4.94 -2.31 16.37
C ILE A 69 -4.84 -3.77 15.92
N VAL A 70 -5.98 -4.46 15.79
CA VAL A 70 -6.04 -5.85 15.31
C VAL A 70 -5.50 -5.94 13.88
N ASP A 71 -5.94 -5.05 12.99
CA ASP A 71 -5.48 -5.03 11.61
C ASP A 71 -4.00 -4.68 11.53
N LYS A 72 -3.52 -3.70 12.31
CA LYS A 72 -2.09 -3.37 12.37
C LYS A 72 -1.24 -4.58 12.79
N LYS A 73 -1.66 -5.32 13.83
CA LYS A 73 -0.95 -6.54 14.28
C LYS A 73 -0.91 -7.61 13.19
N ARG A 74 -2.02 -7.81 12.48
CA ARG A 74 -2.09 -8.74 11.34
C ARG A 74 -1.16 -8.32 10.22
N ILE A 75 -1.18 -7.04 9.81
CA ILE A 75 -0.31 -6.51 8.76
C ILE A 75 1.17 -6.68 9.13
N LEU A 76 1.57 -6.39 10.38
CA LEU A 76 2.95 -6.60 10.83
C LEU A 76 3.35 -8.08 10.79
N LYS A 77 2.43 -9.00 11.09
CA LYS A 77 2.68 -10.44 10.96
C LYS A 77 2.84 -10.83 9.49
N ASP A 78 1.95 -10.35 8.63
CA ASP A 78 1.97 -10.66 7.20
C ASP A 78 3.22 -10.08 6.51
N LEU A 79 3.66 -8.87 6.91
CA LEU A 79 4.92 -8.25 6.48
C LEU A 79 6.13 -9.11 6.85
N LYS A 80 6.18 -9.67 8.06
CA LYS A 80 7.27 -10.57 8.48
C LYS A 80 7.27 -11.90 7.75
N ALA A 81 6.12 -12.36 7.27
CA ALA A 81 5.95 -13.62 6.56
C ALA A 81 6.11 -13.48 5.04
N SER A 82 6.13 -12.26 4.52
CA SER A 82 6.21 -11.95 3.10
C SER A 82 7.58 -11.35 2.75
N THR A 83 8.05 -11.53 1.53
CA THR A 83 9.21 -10.80 1.02
C THR A 83 8.75 -9.87 -0.09
N PHE A 84 8.92 -8.57 0.12
CA PHE A 84 8.69 -7.56 -0.90
C PHE A 84 10.05 -7.04 -1.37
N ASP A 85 10.19 -6.83 -2.68
CA ASP A 85 11.37 -6.18 -3.24
C ASP A 85 11.24 -4.66 -3.06
N LYS A 86 10.00 -4.14 -3.15
CA LYS A 86 9.70 -2.72 -3.04
C LYS A 86 8.41 -2.47 -2.26
N ILE A 87 8.40 -1.39 -1.51
CA ILE A 87 7.22 -0.85 -0.83
C ILE A 87 6.99 0.57 -1.34
N ILE A 88 5.81 0.83 -1.90
CA ILE A 88 5.42 2.12 -2.46
C ILE A 88 4.25 2.68 -1.67
N CYS A 89 4.52 3.70 -0.86
CA CYS A 89 3.54 4.37 -0.03
C CYS A 89 3.04 5.65 -0.71
N PHE A 90 1.79 5.59 -1.20
CA PHE A 90 1.11 6.76 -1.77
C PHE A 90 0.50 7.66 -0.69
N ASP A 91 0.50 7.24 0.58
CA ASP A 91 0.06 8.06 1.70
C ASP A 91 1.19 8.99 2.18
N THR A 92 0.87 10.21 2.60
CA THR A 92 1.87 11.15 3.13
C THR A 92 1.97 11.09 4.66
N SER A 93 1.14 10.26 5.32
CA SER A 93 1.11 10.15 6.77
C SER A 93 2.41 9.53 7.32
N PRO A 94 3.13 10.23 8.21
CA PRO A 94 4.29 9.65 8.90
C PRO A 94 3.93 8.42 9.73
N ARG A 95 2.69 8.33 10.23
CA ARG A 95 2.22 7.20 11.03
C ARG A 95 2.07 5.92 10.22
N ILE A 96 1.75 6.04 8.93
CA ILE A 96 1.69 4.89 8.02
C ILE A 96 3.11 4.51 7.61
N ALA A 97 3.97 5.49 7.31
CA ALA A 97 5.38 5.24 7.01
C ALA A 97 6.09 4.47 8.14
N ALA A 98 5.82 4.84 9.40
CA ALA A 98 6.39 4.20 10.58
C ALA A 98 6.07 2.70 10.74
N LEU A 99 5.11 2.17 9.97
CA LEU A 99 4.87 0.72 9.93
C LEU A 99 6.01 -0.06 9.26
N PHE A 100 6.76 0.62 8.40
CA PHE A 100 7.81 0.05 7.56
C PHE A 100 9.23 0.42 8.05
N ASP A 101 9.32 1.15 9.16
CA ASP A 101 10.60 1.49 9.79
C ASP A 101 11.35 0.21 10.20
N GLY A 102 12.63 0.12 9.82
CA GLY A 102 13.48 -1.02 10.13
C GLY A 102 13.29 -2.25 9.25
N LEU A 103 12.45 -2.17 8.20
CA LEU A 103 12.46 -3.19 7.14
C LEU A 103 13.67 -2.98 6.23
N ASP A 104 14.39 -4.06 5.95
CA ASP A 104 15.44 -4.09 4.93
C ASP A 104 14.81 -4.27 3.54
N THR A 105 13.95 -3.33 3.15
CA THR A 105 13.22 -3.34 1.89
C THR A 105 13.18 -1.93 1.33
N GLU A 106 13.34 -1.81 0.02
CA GLU A 106 13.32 -0.52 -0.67
C GLU A 106 11.96 0.18 -0.46
N PHE A 107 11.96 1.28 0.30
CA PHE A 107 10.76 2.01 0.69
C PHE A 107 10.68 3.37 0.02
N HIS A 108 9.60 3.59 -0.74
CA HIS A 108 9.31 4.83 -1.45
C HIS A 108 8.11 5.53 -0.83
N GLN A 109 8.27 6.79 -0.45
CA GLN A 109 7.17 7.65 -0.03
C GLN A 109 7.46 9.08 -0.45
N TYR A 110 6.48 9.76 -1.04
CA TYR A 110 6.59 11.19 -1.27
C TYR A 110 6.49 11.95 0.06
N LYS A 111 7.55 12.69 0.41
CA LYS A 111 7.62 13.50 1.65
C LYS A 111 7.36 15.00 1.43
N GLY A 112 6.79 15.38 0.27
CA GLY A 112 6.59 16.78 -0.13
C GLY A 112 7.72 17.31 -1.03
N SER A 113 7.43 18.31 -1.86
CA SER A 113 8.44 19.09 -2.57
C SER A 113 8.95 20.19 -1.64
N LYS A 114 10.25 20.46 -1.69
CA LYS A 114 10.84 21.63 -1.02
C LYS A 114 10.54 22.94 -1.78
N GLU A 115 9.95 22.83 -2.96
CA GLU A 115 9.86 23.90 -3.97
C GLU A 115 8.56 24.73 -3.87
N LEU A 116 7.61 24.32 -3.03
CA LEU A 116 6.33 25.02 -2.83
C LEU A 116 6.18 25.60 -1.41
N LYS A 117 7.30 25.88 -0.72
CA LYS A 117 7.30 26.58 0.56
C LYS A 117 7.78 28.01 0.41
#